data_AF-A0A2J8WQ39-F1
#
_entry.id   AF-A0A2J8WQ39-F1
#
_cell.length_a   1.000
_cell.length_b   1.000
_cell.length_c   1.000
_cell.angle_alpha   90.00
_cell.angle_beta   90.00
_cell.angle_gamma   90.00
#
_symmetry.space_group_name_H-M   'P 1'
#
loop_
_entity.id
_entity.type
_entity.pdbx_description
1 polymer ?
#
loop_
_entity_poly.entity_id
_entity_poly.type
_entity_poly.pdbx_seq_one_letter_code
_entity_poly.pdbx_strand_id
1 'polypeptide(L)'
;VAIDAGFRNSGITVGKRGKTMLAVRSTHGLEVPLSHKGKLMVTEEYIDFLLNVANQKMEENKKRIERFYNCLQHALERETMTNLHPKIKEKNNSSYTHKKKNPEKACAQCITKENDKELENDDDDDLGINVTIFPEDY
;
A
#
# COMPACT_ATOMS: atom_id res chain seq x y z
N VAL A 1 -9.82 6.40 -4.65
CA VAL A 1 -8.79 6.46 -5.72
C VAL A 1 -8.02 5.16 -5.87
N ALA A 2 -7.11 4.79 -4.96
CA ALA A 2 -6.26 3.57 -5.13
C ALA A 2 -7.07 2.26 -5.24
N ILE A 3 -8.04 2.05 -4.34
CA ILE A 3 -8.91 0.87 -4.34
C ILE A 3 -9.73 0.80 -5.64
N ASP A 4 -10.30 1.92 -6.07
CA ASP A 4 -11.12 2.03 -7.29
C ASP A 4 -10.30 1.74 -8.56
N ALA A 5 -9.01 2.09 -8.54
CA ALA A 5 -8.07 1.78 -9.62
C ALA A 5 -7.54 0.34 -9.60
N GLY A 6 -7.96 -0.49 -8.64
CA GLY A 6 -7.63 -1.91 -8.57
C GLY A 6 -6.43 -2.26 -7.67
N PHE A 7 -5.94 -1.33 -6.87
CA PHE A 7 -4.89 -1.56 -5.87
C PHE A 7 -5.51 -1.92 -4.51
N ARG A 8 -6.15 -3.09 -4.42
CA ARG A 8 -6.94 -3.49 -3.24
C ARG A 8 -6.12 -3.72 -1.97
N ASN A 9 -4.83 -4.00 -2.10
CA ASN A 9 -3.91 -4.22 -0.98
C ASN A 9 -3.26 -2.90 -0.51
N SER A 10 -3.88 -1.76 -0.80
CA SER A 10 -3.39 -0.46 -0.37
C SER A 10 -3.75 -0.17 1.08
N GLY A 11 -2.91 0.59 1.78
CA GLY A 11 -3.11 0.89 3.20
C GLY A 11 -2.38 2.16 3.63
N ILE A 12 -2.79 2.72 4.77
CA ILE A 12 -2.19 3.91 5.38
C ILE A 12 -1.57 3.51 6.71
N THR A 13 -0.38 4.04 7.00
CA THR A 13 0.31 3.88 8.28
C THR A 13 0.70 5.25 8.81
N VAL A 14 0.61 5.44 10.13
CA VAL A 14 1.08 6.67 10.81
C VAL A 14 2.34 6.33 11.59
N GLY A 15 3.45 6.92 11.21
CA GLY A 15 4.76 6.77 11.84
C GLY A 15 4.98 7.76 12.99
N LYS A 16 6.17 7.64 13.62
CA LYS A 16 6.62 8.56 14.66
C LYS A 16 6.64 10.01 14.12
N ARG A 17 6.46 10.99 15.02
CA ARG A 17 6.46 12.42 14.70
C ARG A 17 5.36 12.83 13.69
N GLY A 18 4.28 12.07 13.58
CA GLY A 18 3.11 12.43 12.76
C GLY A 18 3.28 12.23 11.25
N LYS A 19 4.30 11.47 10.81
CA LYS A 19 4.48 11.15 9.39
C LYS A 19 3.42 10.14 8.94
N THR A 20 2.57 10.51 7.98
CA THR A 20 1.61 9.57 7.37
C THR A 20 2.20 8.98 6.10
N MET A 21 2.21 7.64 6.00
CA MET A 21 2.69 6.89 4.85
C MET A 21 1.54 6.14 4.19
N LEU A 22 1.42 6.25 2.87
CA LEU A 22 0.46 5.51 2.06
C LEU A 22 1.21 4.46 1.23
N ALA A 23 0.77 3.21 1.30
CA ALA A 23 1.22 2.13 0.43
C ALA A 23 0.16 1.83 -0.62
N VAL A 24 0.53 1.84 -1.90
CA VAL A 24 -0.34 1.46 -3.01
C VAL A 24 0.13 0.13 -3.59
N ARG A 25 -0.62 -0.96 -3.35
CA ARG A 25 -0.21 -2.31 -3.74
C ARG A 25 -1.31 -3.04 -4.50
N SER A 26 -0.91 -3.73 -5.56
CA SER A 26 -1.80 -4.55 -6.38
C SER A 26 -1.98 -5.95 -5.79
N THR A 27 -2.91 -6.71 -6.37
CA THR A 27 -3.09 -8.14 -6.10
C THR A 27 -2.41 -9.02 -7.16
N HIS A 28 -1.82 -8.41 -8.20
CA HIS A 28 -1.08 -9.16 -9.21
C HIS A 28 0.24 -9.66 -8.64
N GLY A 29 0.47 -10.96 -8.82
CA GLY A 29 1.73 -11.62 -8.59
C GLY A 29 1.74 -12.90 -9.42
N LEU A 30 2.93 -13.35 -9.82
CA LEU A 30 3.12 -14.65 -10.45
C LEU A 30 4.38 -15.26 -9.84
N GLU A 31 4.18 -16.27 -9.01
CA GLU A 31 5.25 -17.00 -8.35
C GLU A 31 5.07 -18.47 -8.70
N VAL A 32 6.09 -19.06 -9.33
CA VAL A 32 6.06 -20.45 -9.81
C VAL A 32 7.45 -21.06 -9.64
N PRO A 33 7.58 -22.25 -9.04
CA PRO A 33 8.87 -22.94 -8.96
C PRO A 33 9.27 -23.49 -10.33
N LEU A 34 10.45 -23.11 -10.81
CA LEU A 34 11.00 -23.60 -12.09
C LEU A 34 12.01 -24.72 -11.89
N SER A 35 12.82 -24.63 -10.83
CA SER A 35 13.87 -25.60 -10.52
C SER A 35 13.87 -25.95 -9.04
N HIS A 36 14.42 -27.13 -8.73
CA HIS A 36 14.65 -27.56 -7.37
C HIS A 36 16.00 -28.28 -7.29
N LYS A 37 16.87 -27.85 -6.36
CA LYS A 37 18.21 -28.43 -6.16
C LYS A 37 19.05 -28.49 -7.45
N GLY A 38 19.01 -27.42 -8.25
CA GLY A 38 19.76 -27.32 -9.51
C GLY A 38 19.17 -28.11 -10.68
N LYS A 39 18.06 -28.85 -10.49
CA LYS A 39 17.35 -29.55 -11.55
C LYS A 39 16.15 -28.73 -12.03
N LEU A 40 16.07 -28.48 -13.34
CA LEU A 40 14.88 -27.89 -13.97
C LEU A 40 13.73 -28.90 -13.90
N MET A 41 12.57 -28.45 -13.41
CA MET A 41 11.39 -29.30 -13.17
C MET A 41 10.27 -29.08 -14.19
N VAL A 42 10.48 -28.15 -15.13
CA VAL A 42 9.48 -27.70 -16.08
C VAL A 42 9.96 -27.94 -17.51
N THR A 43 9.01 -28.12 -18.43
CA THR A 43 9.27 -28.24 -19.86
C THR A 43 9.40 -26.86 -20.50
N GLU A 44 9.98 -26.80 -21.70
CA GLU A 44 10.07 -25.55 -22.49
C GLU A 44 8.68 -25.00 -22.82
N GLU A 45 7.73 -25.86 -23.21
CA GLU A 45 6.33 -25.49 -23.45
C GLU A 45 5.68 -24.80 -22.24
N TYR A 46 6.04 -25.24 -21.02
CA TYR A 46 5.55 -24.59 -19.80
C TYR A 46 6.14 -23.20 -19.60
N ILE A 47 7.41 -22.99 -19.98
CA ILE A 47 8.04 -21.67 -19.95
C ILE A 47 7.32 -20.73 -20.94
N ASP A 48 7.03 -21.18 -22.15
CA ASP A 48 6.28 -20.38 -23.14
C ASP A 48 4.89 -19.99 -22.63
N PHE A 49 4.20 -20.93 -21.98
CA PHE A 49 2.94 -20.63 -21.29
C PHE A 49 3.10 -19.57 -20.20
N LEU A 50 4.12 -19.70 -19.34
CA LEU A 50 4.39 -18.74 -18.28
C LEU A 50 4.74 -17.35 -18.81
N LEU A 51 5.50 -17.27 -19.91
CA LEU A 51 5.82 -16.01 -20.58
C LEU A 51 4.55 -15.28 -21.00
N ASN A 52 3.60 -16.00 -21.61
CA ASN A 52 2.32 -15.42 -22.00
C ASN A 52 1.51 -14.91 -20.79
N VAL A 53 1.43 -15.71 -19.72
CA VAL A 53 0.72 -15.31 -18.49
C VAL A 53 1.41 -14.11 -17.82
N ALA A 54 2.74 -14.09 -17.77
CA ALA A 54 3.52 -13.01 -17.19
C ALA A 54 3.30 -11.70 -17.95
N ASN A 55 3.38 -11.75 -19.28
CA ASN A 55 3.14 -10.59 -20.15
C ASN A 55 1.70 -10.08 -20.02
N GLN A 56 0.71 -10.97 -19.97
CA GLN A 56 -0.69 -10.58 -19.75
C GLN A 56 -0.88 -9.89 -18.39
N LYS A 57 -0.27 -10.43 -17.31
CA LYS A 57 -0.32 -9.81 -15.99
C LYS A 57 0.38 -8.44 -15.96
N MET A 58 1.47 -8.30 -16.70
CA MET A 58 2.19 -7.03 -16.83
C MET A 58 1.33 -5.98 -17.54
N GLU A 59 0.67 -6.36 -18.63
CA GLU A 59 -0.18 -5.45 -19.40
C GLU A 59 -1.41 -4.98 -18.59
N GLU A 60 -2.06 -5.90 -17.87
CA GLU A 60 -3.14 -5.53 -16.95
C GLU A 60 -2.63 -4.62 -15.81
N ASN A 61 -1.40 -4.83 -15.32
CA ASN A 61 -0.80 -3.94 -14.33
C ASN A 61 -0.59 -2.52 -14.87
N LYS A 62 -0.11 -2.37 -16.11
CA LYS A 62 0.02 -1.05 -16.76
C LYS A 62 -1.32 -0.33 -16.86
N LYS A 63 -2.38 -1.03 -17.28
CA LYS A 63 -3.74 -0.46 -17.34
C LYS A 63 -4.24 0.02 -15.97
N ARG A 64 -3.91 -0.69 -14.89
CA ARG A 64 -4.25 -0.24 -13.53
C ARG A 64 -3.47 0.99 -13.09
N ILE A 65 -2.18 1.06 -13.42
CA ILE A 65 -1.35 2.25 -13.15
C ILE A 65 -1.94 3.48 -13.88
N GLU A 66 -2.29 3.33 -15.16
CA GLU A 66 -2.89 4.41 -15.95
C GLU A 66 -4.24 4.86 -15.36
N ARG A 67 -5.13 3.91 -15.03
CA ARG A 67 -6.40 4.21 -14.36
C ARG A 67 -6.18 4.94 -13.03
N PHE A 68 -5.21 4.51 -12.24
CA PHE A 68 -4.87 5.16 -10.97
C PHE A 68 -4.43 6.60 -11.18
N TYR A 69 -3.54 6.84 -12.14
CA TYR A 69 -3.08 8.17 -12.50
C TYR A 69 -4.25 9.09 -12.90
N ASN A 70 -5.11 8.64 -13.82
CA ASN A 70 -6.25 9.43 -14.28
C ASN A 70 -7.25 9.70 -13.14
N CYS A 71 -7.55 8.70 -12.32
CA CYS A 71 -8.44 8.88 -11.17
C CYS A 71 -7.86 9.85 -10.13
N LEU A 72 -6.54 9.82 -9.91
CA LEU A 72 -5.87 10.73 -8.99
C LEU A 72 -5.89 12.16 -9.52
N GLN A 73 -5.57 12.35 -10.81
CA GLN A 73 -5.60 13.67 -11.45
C GLN A 73 -7.00 14.30 -11.35
N HIS A 74 -8.06 13.54 -11.68
CA HIS A 74 -9.44 14.04 -11.54
C HIS A 74 -9.88 14.30 -10.09
N ALA A 75 -9.33 13.58 -9.12
CA ALA A 75 -9.62 13.84 -7.71
C ALA A 75 -9.01 15.19 -7.27
N LEU A 76 -7.77 15.45 -7.69
CA LEU A 76 -7.08 16.71 -7.42
C LEU A 76 -7.77 17.90 -8.09
N GLU A 77 -8.19 17.77 -9.35
CA GLU A 77 -8.95 18.81 -10.08
C GLU A 77 -10.31 19.12 -9.42
N ARG A 78 -10.99 18.11 -8.87
CA ARG A 78 -12.26 18.33 -8.14
C ARG A 78 -12.05 19.06 -6.82
N GLU A 79 -10.95 18.80 -6.14
CA GLU A 79 -10.59 19.47 -4.89
C GLU A 79 -10.25 20.95 -5.11
N THR A 80 -9.52 21.29 -6.17
CA THR A 80 -9.21 22.70 -6.48
C THR A 80 -10.47 23.50 -6.80
N MET A 81 -11.42 22.94 -7.55
CA MET A 81 -12.68 23.61 -7.90
C MET A 81 -13.64 23.79 -6.71
N THR A 82 -13.64 22.86 -5.75
CA THR A 82 -14.45 22.98 -4.53
C THR A 82 -13.90 24.02 -3.55
N ASN A 83 -12.59 24.29 -3.58
CA ASN A 83 -11.96 25.34 -2.77
C ASN A 83 -12.18 26.77 -3.32
N LEU A 84 -12.56 26.91 -4.59
CA LEU A 84 -12.83 28.21 -5.23
C LEU A 84 -14.27 28.71 -5.07
N HIS A 85 -15.21 27.85 -4.69
CA HIS A 85 -16.60 28.24 -4.45
C HIS A 85 -16.88 28.23 -2.93
N PRO A 86 -17.02 29.40 -2.27
CA PRO A 86 -17.43 29.41 -0.88
C PRO A 86 -18.83 28.80 -0.80
N LYS A 87 -18.98 27.69 -0.07
CA LYS A 87 -20.30 27.17 0.29
C LYS A 87 -21.01 28.25 1.11
N ILE A 88 -22.03 28.86 0.52
CA ILE A 88 -23.05 29.61 1.26
C ILE A 88 -23.59 28.64 2.31
N LYS A 89 -23.42 29.00 3.59
CA LYS A 89 -23.89 28.22 4.73
C LYS A 89 -25.41 28.25 4.77
N GLU A 90 -26.06 27.19 4.31
CA GLU A 90 -27.41 26.89 4.80
C GLU A 90 -27.29 26.16 6.14
N LYS A 91 -27.64 26.89 7.20
CA LYS A 91 -27.81 26.39 8.56
C LYS A 91 -29.06 25.52 8.62
N ASN A 92 -28.91 24.21 8.48
CA ASN A 92 -29.94 23.26 8.90
C ASN A 92 -29.41 22.51 10.12
N ASN A 93 -29.78 23.03 11.29
CA ASN A 93 -29.53 22.42 12.58
C ASN A 93 -30.27 21.07 12.64
N SER A 94 -29.53 19.96 12.75
CA SER A 94 -30.09 18.70 13.25
C SER A 94 -29.19 18.20 14.37
N SER A 95 -29.68 18.41 15.58
CA SER A 95 -29.09 17.98 16.84
C SER A 95 -29.24 16.46 16.99
N TYR A 96 -28.16 15.71 16.73
CA TYR A 96 -28.04 14.33 17.19
C TYR A 96 -27.35 14.32 18.56
N THR A 97 -28.14 14.08 19.61
CA THR A 97 -27.65 13.85 20.97
C THR A 97 -26.95 12.48 21.05
N HIS A 98 -25.62 12.47 21.18
CA HIS A 98 -24.91 11.27 21.62
C HIS A 98 -25.23 10.98 23.09
N LYS A 99 -26.07 9.97 23.34
CA LYS A 99 -26.25 9.39 24.68
C LYS A 99 -24.98 8.58 25.03
N LYS A 100 -24.20 9.08 25.99
CA LYS A 100 -23.14 8.30 26.66
C LYS A 100 -23.79 7.08 27.34
N LYS A 101 -23.40 5.87 26.97
CA LYS A 101 -23.60 4.66 27.78
C LYS A 101 -22.26 4.30 28.43
N ASN A 102 -22.28 4.18 29.76
CA ASN A 102 -21.16 3.73 30.59
C ASN A 102 -20.71 2.30 30.22
N PRO A 103 -19.41 1.96 30.37
CA PRO A 103 -18.93 0.60 30.14
C PRO A 103 -19.20 -0.26 31.38
N GLU A 104 -20.07 -1.24 31.24
CA GLU A 104 -20.17 -2.35 32.19
C GLU A 104 -19.21 -3.48 31.78
N LYS A 105 -18.52 -3.99 32.79
CA LYS A 105 -17.51 -5.04 32.77
C LYS A 105 -18.07 -6.34 32.19
N ALA A 106 -17.34 -6.97 31.27
CA ALA A 106 -17.29 -8.41 31.14
C ALA A 106 -15.90 -8.86 30.68
N CYS A 107 -15.34 -9.76 31.48
CA CYS A 107 -14.01 -10.34 31.39
C CYS A 107 -13.98 -11.46 30.34
N ALA A 108 -12.95 -11.48 29.49
CA ALA A 108 -12.36 -12.72 28.99
C ALA A 108 -10.87 -12.49 28.76
N GLN A 109 -10.08 -13.08 29.67
CA GLN A 109 -8.64 -13.12 29.66
C GLN A 109 -8.13 -13.89 28.44
N CYS A 110 -6.99 -13.47 27.90
CA CYS A 110 -5.86 -14.35 27.60
C CYS A 110 -4.59 -13.57 27.89
N ILE A 111 -3.99 -13.83 29.05
CA ILE A 111 -2.63 -13.45 29.40
C ILE A 111 -1.75 -14.63 29.01
N THR A 112 -0.74 -14.35 28.19
CA THR A 112 0.60 -14.89 28.43
C THR A 112 1.60 -13.77 28.15
N LYS A 113 2.05 -13.10 29.22
CA LYS A 113 3.38 -12.46 29.30
C LYS A 113 4.38 -13.61 29.55
N GLU A 114 5.65 -13.56 29.16
CA GLU A 114 6.74 -12.67 29.60
C GLU A 114 7.98 -13.15 28.80
N ASN A 115 8.91 -12.33 28.31
CA ASN A 115 9.97 -11.59 29.04
C ASN A 115 10.63 -10.62 28.03
N ASP A 116 10.73 -9.30 28.28
CA ASP A 116 11.82 -8.58 28.98
C ASP A 116 13.21 -8.83 28.33
N LYS A 117 14.11 -7.88 28.01
CA LYS A 117 14.22 -6.40 28.10
C LYS A 117 15.56 -5.99 27.43
N GLU A 118 15.84 -4.67 27.41
CA GLU A 118 17.07 -3.94 26.97
C GLU A 118 16.97 -3.38 25.52
N LEU A 119 16.67 -2.09 25.25
CA LEU A 119 17.37 -0.82 25.58
C LEU A 119 18.89 -0.94 25.33
N GLU A 120 19.55 -0.18 24.44
CA GLU A 120 19.46 1.26 24.24
C GLU A 120 20.33 1.73 23.03
N ASN A 121 20.09 2.99 22.63
CA ASN A 121 20.94 3.94 21.90
C ASN A 121 20.63 4.26 20.42
N ASP A 122 20.28 5.55 20.25
CA ASP A 122 20.13 6.33 19.03
C ASP A 122 21.51 6.82 18.50
N ASP A 123 21.47 7.33 17.26
CA ASP A 123 22.44 8.16 16.54
C ASP A 123 23.45 7.43 15.61
N ASP A 124 23.13 7.40 14.31
CA ASP A 124 23.91 8.13 13.28
C ASP A 124 23.17 8.10 11.92
N ASP A 125 22.71 9.28 11.49
CA ASP A 125 22.29 9.60 10.13
C ASP A 125 23.55 9.77 9.25
N ASP A 126 23.90 8.77 8.42
CA ASP A 126 24.47 9.00 7.09
C ASP A 126 24.47 7.71 6.26
N LEU A 127 23.53 7.59 5.32
CA LEU A 127 23.71 6.70 4.17
C LEU A 127 23.29 7.47 2.92
N GLY A 128 24.21 8.31 2.44
CA GLY A 128 24.26 8.78 1.06
C GLY A 128 24.34 7.59 0.10
N ILE A 129 23.19 7.15 -0.41
CA ILE A 129 23.12 6.13 -1.46
C ILE A 129 23.41 6.82 -2.81
N ASN A 130 24.69 6.92 -3.16
CA ASN A 130 25.09 7.06 -4.56
C ASN A 130 25.34 5.65 -5.11
N VAL A 131 24.40 5.15 -5.92
CA VAL A 131 24.50 3.87 -6.60
C VAL A 131 24.75 4.17 -8.09
N THR A 132 26.02 4.23 -8.46
CA THR A 132 26.46 4.11 -9.86
C THR A 132 26.67 2.62 -10.13
N ILE A 133 25.62 1.93 -10.59
CA ILE A 133 25.72 0.54 -11.04
C ILE A 133 25.78 0.56 -12.55
N PHE A 134 26.97 0.74 -13.12
CA PHE A 134 27.43 0.14 -14.38
C PHE A 134 28.96 0.30 -14.44
N PRO A 135 29.74 -0.78 -14.66
CA PRO A 135 31.09 -0.65 -15.17
C PRO A 135 31.04 -0.38 -16.67
N GLU A 136 31.71 0.69 -17.09
CA GLU A 136 32.18 0.85 -18.47
C GLU A 136 33.31 -0.16 -18.72
N ASP A 137 33.37 -0.63 -19.96
CA ASP A 137 34.40 -1.50 -20.56
C ASP A 137 34.15 -3.02 -20.52
N TYR A 138 33.54 -3.53 -21.60
CA TYR A 138 34.15 -4.52 -22.50
C TYR A 138 33.49 -4.52 -23.88
#